data_AF-A0A2A5A4U0-F1
#
_entry.id   AF-A0A2A5A4U0-F1
#
_cell.length_a   1.000
_cell.length_b   1.000
_cell.length_c   1.000
_cell.angle_alpha   90.00
_cell.angle_beta   90.00
_cell.angle_gamma   90.00
#
_symmetry.space_group_name_H-M   'P 1'
#
loop_
_entity.id
_entity.type
_entity.pdbx_description
1 polymer ?
#
loop_
_entity_poly.entity_id
_entity_poly.type
_entity_poly.pdbx_seq_one_letter_code
_entity_poly.pdbx_strand_id
1 'polypeptide(L)'
;MLKTKLLLILLSCSLISCGTIKSLDHENNQVHIKHRLVTTKCQEIPYIYSGVRYDFCILHAYRKQNVPAKLQLDPAWVLSVDFVFSGIADTLVLPYTAYQQYKYGNLVVIQ
;
A
#
# COMPACT_ATOMS: atom_id res chain seq x y z
N MET A 1 3.76 -14.44 -35.48
CA MET A 1 3.11 -15.36 -34.50
C MET A 1 3.69 -15.24 -33.09
N LEU A 2 5.02 -15.10 -32.90
CA LEU A 2 5.63 -14.98 -31.57
C LEU A 2 5.25 -13.67 -30.83
N LYS A 3 5.18 -12.54 -31.55
CA LYS A 3 4.80 -11.22 -30.99
C LYS A 3 3.37 -11.21 -30.42
N THR A 4 2.43 -11.86 -31.11
CA THR A 4 1.02 -11.95 -30.68
C THR A 4 0.86 -12.83 -29.44
N LYS A 5 1.63 -13.93 -29.35
CA LYS A 5 1.67 -14.78 -28.15
C LYS A 5 2.29 -14.06 -26.96
N LEU A 6 3.34 -13.27 -27.17
CA LEU A 6 3.96 -12.46 -26.11
C LEU A 6 2.99 -11.40 -25.56
N LEU A 7 2.23 -10.74 -26.44
CA LEU A 7 1.22 -9.76 -26.05
C LEU A 7 0.09 -10.41 -25.21
N LEU A 8 -0.36 -11.60 -25.61
CA LEU A 8 -1.36 -12.38 -24.88
C LEU A 8 -0.87 -12.84 -23.49
N ILE A 9 0.40 -13.22 -23.37
CA ILE A 9 1.02 -13.60 -22.09
C ILE A 9 1.17 -12.38 -21.16
N LEU A 10 1.55 -11.23 -21.72
CA LEU A 10 1.65 -9.99 -20.94
C LEU A 10 0.26 -9.54 -20.43
N LEU A 11 -0.77 -9.69 -21.26
CA LEU A 11 -2.15 -9.36 -20.94
C LEU A 11 -2.76 -10.34 -19.92
N SER A 12 -2.40 -11.63 -19.97
CA SER A 12 -2.87 -12.60 -18.97
C SER A 12 -2.17 -12.43 -17.62
N CYS A 13 -0.91 -11.97 -17.61
CA CYS A 13 -0.15 -11.73 -16.38
C CYS A 13 -0.65 -10.50 -15.60
N SER A 14 -1.14 -9.45 -16.28
CA SER A 14 -1.68 -8.26 -15.60
C SER A 14 -2.99 -8.51 -14.84
N LEU A 15 -3.75 -9.54 -15.24
CA LEU A 15 -4.99 -9.96 -14.57
C LEU A 15 -4.73 -10.71 -13.25
N ILE A 16 -3.51 -11.20 -13.00
CA ILE A 16 -3.14 -11.89 -11.74
C ILE A 16 -2.60 -10.90 -10.70
N SER A 17 -2.89 -9.61 -10.87
CA SER A 17 -2.69 -8.63 -9.82
C SER A 17 -3.73 -8.88 -8.74
N CYS A 18 -3.41 -9.76 -7.77
CA CYS A 18 -4.11 -9.83 -6.49
C CYS A 18 -3.81 -8.51 -5.77
N GLY A 19 -4.53 -7.45 -6.16
CA GLY A 19 -4.53 -6.17 -5.49
C GLY A 19 -4.85 -6.46 -4.04
N THR A 20 -3.93 -6.13 -3.15
CA THR A 20 -4.16 -6.19 -1.71
C THR A 20 -5.23 -5.16 -1.41
N ILE A 21 -6.50 -5.55 -1.54
CA ILE A 21 -7.63 -4.79 -1.02
C ILE A 21 -7.42 -4.86 0.49
N LYS A 22 -6.79 -3.81 1.03
CA LYS A 22 -6.78 -3.62 2.46
C LYS A 22 -8.23 -3.53 2.89
N SER A 23 -8.67 -4.51 3.66
CA SER A 23 -9.98 -4.49 4.29
C SER A 23 -10.01 -3.28 5.23
N LEU A 24 -10.52 -2.19 4.70
CA LEU A 24 -10.91 -1.03 5.47
C LEU A 24 -12.17 -1.44 6.21
N ASP A 25 -12.09 -1.62 7.52
CA ASP A 25 -13.29 -1.78 8.31
C ASP A 25 -13.88 -0.39 8.55
N HIS A 26 -14.78 -0.02 7.65
CA HIS A 26 -15.46 1.27 7.68
C HIS A 26 -16.45 1.36 8.85
N GLU A 27 -16.85 0.24 9.48
CA GLU A 27 -17.72 0.28 10.65
C GLU A 27 -16.97 0.82 11.89
N ASN A 28 -15.70 0.47 12.02
CA ASN A 28 -14.88 0.81 13.18
C ASN A 28 -13.76 1.83 12.90
N ASN A 29 -13.68 2.38 11.68
CA ASN A 29 -12.57 3.24 11.21
C ASN A 29 -11.20 2.60 11.47
N GLN A 30 -11.10 1.30 11.26
CA GLN A 30 -9.92 0.52 11.55
C GLN A 30 -9.30 -0.02 10.26
N VAL A 31 -7.97 -0.03 10.23
CA VAL A 31 -7.21 -0.61 9.12
C VAL A 31 -6.25 -1.68 9.63
N HIS A 32 -6.39 -2.88 9.07
CA HIS A 32 -5.46 -3.97 9.36
C HIS A 32 -4.23 -3.89 8.47
N ILE A 33 -3.06 -3.72 9.07
CA ILE A 33 -1.78 -3.75 8.35
C ILE A 33 -1.06 -5.05 8.70
N LYS A 34 -1.42 -6.13 8.00
CA LYS A 34 -0.72 -7.40 8.11
C LYS A 34 0.42 -7.47 7.11
N HIS A 35 1.64 -7.36 7.62
CA HIS A 35 2.86 -7.60 6.85
C HIS A 35 3.59 -8.83 7.35
N ARG A 36 3.94 -9.73 6.43
CA ARG A 36 4.63 -10.99 6.78
C ARG A 36 6.07 -10.76 7.23
N LEU A 37 6.71 -9.68 6.74
CA LEU A 37 8.16 -9.46 6.82
C LEU A 37 8.56 -8.26 7.68
N VAL A 38 7.65 -7.30 7.85
CA VAL A 38 7.89 -6.03 8.54
C VAL A 38 6.79 -5.75 9.55
N THR A 39 7.15 -5.15 10.67
CA THR A 39 6.20 -4.65 11.66
C THR A 39 6.28 -3.12 11.66
N THR A 40 5.24 -2.47 11.15
CA THR A 40 5.11 -1.01 11.12
C THR A 40 4.85 -0.47 12.53
N LYS A 41 5.28 0.76 12.85
CA LYS A 41 4.98 1.39 14.17
C LYS A 41 3.84 2.41 14.11
N CYS A 42 3.18 2.56 12.97
CA CYS A 42 2.11 3.53 12.81
C CYS A 42 0.87 3.08 13.58
N GLN A 43 0.37 3.98 14.43
CA GLN A 43 -0.83 3.80 15.24
C GLN A 43 -2.09 4.33 14.53
N GLU A 44 -1.93 5.34 13.68
CA GLU A 44 -3.01 5.97 12.94
C GLU A 44 -2.57 6.38 11.52
N ILE A 45 -3.53 6.38 10.59
CA ILE A 45 -3.35 6.80 9.20
C ILE A 45 -4.50 7.73 8.81
N PRO A 46 -4.24 8.92 8.26
CA PRO A 46 -5.30 9.77 7.72
C PRO A 46 -5.87 9.16 6.44
N TYR A 47 -7.15 9.42 6.13
CA TYR A 47 -7.75 9.12 4.82
C TYR A 47 -7.08 9.95 3.71
N ILE A 48 -6.72 11.19 4.02
CA ILE A 48 -6.00 12.07 3.10
C ILE A 48 -4.54 11.61 3.00
N TYR A 49 -4.04 11.38 1.78
CA TYR A 49 -2.67 10.90 1.54
C TYR A 49 -2.32 9.61 2.31
N SER A 50 -3.31 8.71 2.42
CA SER A 50 -3.18 7.47 3.17
C SER A 50 -2.08 6.55 2.62
N GLY A 51 -1.91 6.48 1.30
CA GLY A 51 -0.88 5.68 0.64
C GLY A 51 0.51 6.21 0.94
N VAL A 52 0.70 7.52 0.82
CA VAL A 52 1.96 8.20 1.19
C VAL A 52 2.34 7.95 2.66
N ARG A 53 1.37 8.10 3.58
CA ARG A 53 1.62 7.82 5.01
C ARG A 53 2.01 6.36 5.23
N TYR A 54 1.32 5.45 4.55
CA TYR A 54 1.59 4.03 4.61
C TYR A 54 2.99 3.66 4.11
N ASP A 55 3.45 4.26 3.01
CA ASP A 55 4.79 4.04 2.47
C ASP A 55 5.86 4.52 3.47
N PHE A 56 5.64 5.66 4.11
CA PHE A 56 6.49 6.13 5.22
C PHE A 56 6.49 5.19 6.42
N CYS A 57 5.35 4.58 6.75
CA CYS A 57 5.22 3.61 7.84
C CYS A 57 6.04 2.33 7.56
N ILE A 58 6.07 1.89 6.29
CA ILE A 58 6.89 0.76 5.86
C ILE A 58 8.36 1.13 5.90
N LEU A 59 8.73 2.33 5.44
CA LEU A 59 10.11 2.81 5.45
C LEU A 59 10.73 2.80 6.85
N HIS A 60 9.94 3.16 7.86
CA HIS A 60 10.35 3.17 9.27
C HIS A 60 9.98 1.88 10.04
N ALA A 61 9.52 0.85 9.34
CA ALA A 61 9.13 -0.41 9.96
C ALA A 61 10.34 -1.21 10.43
N TYR A 62 10.19 -1.93 11.54
CA TYR A 62 11.21 -2.87 11.98
C TYR A 62 11.09 -4.18 11.19
N ARG A 63 12.16 -4.60 10.54
CA ARG A 63 12.19 -5.86 9.78
C ARG A 63 12.39 -7.03 10.76
N LYS A 64 11.62 -8.11 10.62
CA LYS A 64 11.81 -9.29 11.46
C LYS A 64 13.20 -9.91 11.19
N GLN A 65 13.90 -10.37 12.23
CA GLN A 65 15.29 -10.85 12.16
C GLN A 65 15.53 -12.03 11.19
N ASN A 66 14.48 -12.74 10.77
CA ASN A 66 14.57 -13.95 9.93
C ASN A 66 14.25 -13.72 8.44
N VAL A 67 14.38 -12.49 7.93
CA VAL A 67 14.15 -12.22 6.50
C VAL A 67 15.42 -12.50 5.68
N PRO A 68 15.39 -13.42 4.71
CA PRO A 68 16.57 -13.75 3.90
C PRO A 68 17.08 -12.52 3.14
N ALA A 69 18.41 -12.35 3.06
CA ALA A 69 19.06 -11.21 2.40
C ALA A 69 18.61 -10.95 0.96
N LYS A 70 18.21 -12.00 0.23
CA LYS A 70 17.68 -11.90 -1.12
C LYS A 70 16.27 -11.27 -1.19
N LEU A 71 15.53 -11.28 -0.08
CA LEU A 71 14.24 -10.60 0.11
C LEU A 71 14.39 -9.31 0.93
N GLN A 72 15.63 -8.94 1.29
CA GLN A 72 15.99 -7.57 1.64
C GLN A 72 16.11 -6.76 0.35
N LEU A 73 15.08 -6.84 -0.51
CA LEU A 73 14.89 -5.77 -1.47
C LEU A 73 14.60 -4.55 -0.62
N ASP A 74 15.63 -3.74 -0.46
CA ASP A 74 15.55 -2.35 -0.11
C ASP A 74 15.84 -1.55 -1.38
N PRO A 75 14.95 -1.57 -2.39
CA PRO A 75 15.15 -0.72 -3.52
C PRO A 75 14.43 0.54 -3.12
N ALA A 76 15.13 1.48 -2.47
CA ALA A 76 14.61 2.82 -2.28
C ALA A 76 13.95 3.34 -3.57
N TRP A 77 14.41 2.88 -4.75
CA TRP A 77 13.76 3.09 -6.04
C TRP A 77 12.34 2.52 -6.17
N VAL A 78 12.05 1.28 -5.79
CA VAL A 78 10.67 0.71 -5.86
C VAL A 78 9.76 1.46 -4.91
N LEU A 79 10.22 1.69 -3.68
CA LEU A 79 9.41 2.43 -2.70
C LEU A 79 9.17 3.88 -3.13
N SER A 80 10.15 4.51 -3.80
CA SER A 80 9.98 5.87 -4.35
C SER A 80 8.98 5.90 -5.50
N VAL A 81 8.98 4.87 -6.36
CA VAL A 81 7.99 4.74 -7.43
C VAL A 81 6.60 4.53 -6.83
N ASP A 82 6.46 3.61 -5.89
CA ASP A 82 5.21 3.37 -5.17
C ASP A 82 4.74 4.64 -4.45
N PHE A 83 5.64 5.40 -3.85
CA PHE A 83 5.32 6.67 -3.19
C PHE A 83 4.71 7.71 -4.15
N VAL A 84 5.29 7.85 -5.35
CA VAL A 84 4.77 8.76 -6.38
C VAL A 84 3.41 8.28 -6.87
N PHE A 85 3.25 6.98 -7.15
CA PHE A 85 1.97 6.42 -7.58
C PHE A 85 0.89 6.55 -6.50
N SER A 86 1.22 6.26 -5.24
CA SER A 86 0.37 6.49 -4.07
C SER A 86 -0.04 7.95 -3.96
N GLY A 87 0.90 8.89 -4.10
CA GLY A 87 0.60 10.33 -4.07
C GLY A 87 -0.34 10.77 -5.20
N ILE A 88 -0.15 10.26 -6.41
CA ILE A 88 -1.05 10.54 -7.55
C ILE A 88 -2.43 9.93 -7.27
N ALA A 89 -2.50 8.66 -6.88
CA ALA A 89 -3.75 7.97 -6.59
C ALA A 89 -4.54 8.68 -5.47
N ASP A 90 -3.86 9.03 -4.38
CA ASP A 90 -4.43 9.77 -3.25
C ASP A 90 -4.91 11.17 -3.68
N THR A 91 -4.22 11.82 -4.61
CA THR A 91 -4.63 13.13 -5.17
C THR A 91 -5.89 13.00 -6.03
N LEU A 92 -6.03 11.91 -6.80
CA LEU A 92 -7.22 11.67 -7.63
C LEU A 92 -8.45 11.39 -6.77
N VAL A 93 -8.29 10.68 -5.66
CA VAL A 93 -9.38 10.39 -4.72
C VAL A 93 -9.51 11.44 -3.61
N LEU A 94 -8.71 12.50 -3.62
CA LEU A 94 -8.67 13.55 -2.60
C LEU A 94 -10.04 14.14 -2.23
N PRO A 95 -10.94 14.50 -3.17
CA PRO A 95 -12.24 15.03 -2.78
C PRO A 95 -13.10 14.02 -2.00
N TYR A 96 -12.97 12.74 -2.31
CA TYR A 96 -13.66 11.66 -1.60
C TYR A 96 -13.01 11.38 -0.24
N THR A 97 -11.68 11.26 -0.19
CA THR A 97 -10.96 10.97 1.06
C THR A 97 -10.96 12.14 2.02
N ALA A 98 -10.99 13.39 1.55
CA ALA A 98 -11.16 14.57 2.39
C ALA A 98 -12.56 14.61 3.03
N TYR A 99 -13.60 14.22 2.30
CA TYR A 99 -14.94 14.08 2.87
C TYR A 99 -14.97 12.99 3.95
N GLN A 100 -14.35 11.84 3.69
CA GLN A 100 -14.24 10.77 4.69
C GLN A 100 -13.44 11.20 5.92
N GLN A 101 -12.33 11.91 5.73
CA GLN A 101 -11.52 12.45 6.83
C GLN A 101 -12.33 13.39 7.72
N TYR A 102 -13.14 14.27 7.13
CA TYR A 102 -13.98 15.18 7.89
C TYR A 102 -15.07 14.44 8.69
N LYS A 103 -15.64 13.38 8.10
CA LYS A 103 -16.75 12.64 8.71
C LYS A 103 -16.30 11.63 9.78
N TYR A 104 -15.19 10.94 9.54
CA TYR A 104 -14.78 9.77 10.31
C TYR A 104 -13.47 9.95 11.08
N GLY A 105 -12.69 11.01 10.81
CA GLY A 105 -11.40 11.27 11.46
C GLY A 105 -10.28 10.40 10.88
N ASN A 106 -9.25 10.10 11.69
CA ASN A 106 -8.15 9.22 11.27
C ASN A 106 -8.51 7.74 11.41
N LEU A 107 -7.93 6.90 10.57
CA LEU A 107 -8.02 5.45 10.69
C LEU A 107 -7.08 4.96 11.79
N VAL A 108 -7.59 4.13 12.70
CA VAL A 108 -6.76 3.46 13.70
C VAL A 108 -6.13 2.22 13.07
N VAL A 109 -4.81 2.10 13.18
CA VAL A 109 -4.07 0.94 12.69
C VAL A 109 -4.08 -0.15 13.73
N ILE A 110 -4.55 -1.32 13.32
CA ILE A 110 -4.53 -2.55 14.12
C ILE A 110 -3.66 -3.59 13.41
N GLN A 111 -2.84 -4.31 14.19
CA GLN A 111 -1.80 -5.22 13.67
C GLN A 111 -2.12 -6.68 13.97
#